data_AF-A0A7W1RVP8-F1
#
_entry.id   AF-A0A7W1RVP8-F1
#
_cell.length_a   1.000
_cell.length_b   1.000
_cell.length_c   1.000
_cell.angle_alpha   90.00
_cell.angle_beta   90.00
_cell.angle_gamma   90.00
#
_symmetry.space_group_name_H-M   'P 1'
#
loop_
_entity.id
_entity.type
_entity.pdbx_description
1 polymer ?
#
loop_
_entity_poly.entity_id
_entity_poly.type
_entity_poly.pdbx_seq_one_letter_code
_entity_poly.pdbx_strand_id
1 'polypeptide(L)' 'MKIKALVVWGAEDSVDNGTAGRASARDLGAQFVEIPGAGHLSMLARPGLVASAIAP' A
#
# COMPACT_ATOMS: atom_id res chain seq x y z
N MET A 1 -15.79 16.11 4.80
CA MET A 1 -15.92 15.42 3.50
C MET A 1 -15.06 14.15 3.60
N LYS A 2 -15.60 12.95 3.30
CA LYS A 2 -14.82 11.70 3.37
C LYS A 2 -14.14 11.46 2.02
N ILE A 3 -12.81 11.42 2.01
CA ILE A 3 -12.01 11.18 0.78
C ILE A 3 -11.90 9.66 0.59
N LYS A 4 -12.12 9.16 -0.63
CA LYS A 4 -11.83 7.76 -0.95
C LYS A 4 -10.33 7.55 -0.94
N ALA A 5 -9.87 6.57 -0.17
CA ALA A 5 -8.45 6.26 -0.03
C ALA A 5 -8.21 4.76 -0.21
N LEU A 6 -7.00 4.43 -0.65
CA LEU A 6 -6.45 3.09 -0.74
C LEU A 6 -5.03 3.16 -0.16
N VAL A 7 -4.66 2.21 0.68
CA VAL A 7 -3.30 2.08 1.20
C VAL A 7 -2.61 0.92 0.49
N VAL A 8 -1.56 1.23 -0.26
CA VAL A 8 -0.74 0.25 -0.99
C VAL A 8 0.62 0.15 -0.32
N TRP A 9 1.08 -1.07 -0.03
CA TRP A 9 2.28 -1.31 0.79
C TRP A 9 3.18 -2.39 0.17
N GLY A 10 4.50 -2.25 0.28
CA GLY A 10 5.41 -3.33 -0.11
C GLY A 10 5.41 -4.46 0.91
N ALA A 11 5.20 -5.70 0.48
CA ALA A 11 5.18 -6.85 1.40
C ALA A 11 6.52 -7.10 2.12
N GLU A 12 7.61 -6.62 1.54
CA GLU A 12 8.99 -6.77 2.02
C GLU A 12 9.55 -5.44 2.56
N ASP A 13 8.67 -4.48 2.92
CA ASP A 13 9.10 -3.20 3.47
C ASP A 13 9.80 -3.39 4.82
N SER A 14 11.09 -3.05 4.85
CA SER A 14 11.95 -3.07 6.04
C SER A 14 12.24 -1.68 6.60
N VAL A 15 11.71 -0.62 5.98
CA VAL A 15 11.82 0.77 6.45
C VAL A 15 10.62 1.10 7.32
N ASP A 16 9.41 0.87 6.83
CA ASP A 16 8.20 0.87 7.64
C ASP A 16 7.50 -0.48 7.58
N ASN A 17 7.34 -1.11 8.74
CA ASN A 17 6.73 -2.44 8.80
C ASN A 17 5.27 -2.42 8.32
N GLY A 18 4.78 -3.56 7.81
CA GLY A 18 3.39 -3.68 7.31
C GLY A 18 2.31 -3.42 8.36
N THR A 19 2.63 -3.45 9.66
CA THR A 19 1.68 -3.11 10.73
C THR A 19 1.37 -1.61 10.73
N ALA A 20 2.34 -0.75 10.41
CA ALA A 20 2.11 0.68 10.23
C ALA A 20 1.12 0.95 9.09
N GLY A 21 1.30 0.28 7.95
CA GLY A 21 0.38 0.41 6.81
C GLY A 21 -1.03 -0.06 7.10
N ARG A 22 -1.20 -1.18 7.81
CA ARG A 22 -2.51 -1.65 8.28
C ARG A 22 -3.16 -0.65 9.25
N ALA A 23 -2.38 -0.03 10.13
CA ALA A 23 -2.88 1.01 11.02
C ALA A 23 -3.36 2.24 10.23
N SER A 24 -2.58 2.70 9.24
CA SER A 24 -3.00 3.79 8.35
C SER A 24 -4.30 3.47 7.62
N ALA A 25 -4.45 2.25 7.09
CA ALA A 25 -5.68 1.83 6.41
C ALA A 25 -6.89 1.85 7.36
N ARG A 26 -6.72 1.38 8.60
CA ARG A 26 -7.77 1.43 9.62
C ARG A 26 -8.18 2.87 9.94
N ASP A 27 -7.21 3.74 10.20
CA ASP A 27 -7.48 5.11 10.62
C ASP A 27 -8.12 5.94 9.49
N LEU A 28 -7.80 5.61 8.23
CA LEU A 28 -8.43 6.19 7.04
C LEU A 28 -9.79 5.55 6.68
N GLY A 29 -10.13 4.39 7.26
CA GLY A 29 -11.26 3.57 6.83
C GLY A 29 -11.12 3.14 5.36
N ALA A 30 -9.89 2.79 4.95
CA ALA A 30 -9.48 2.45 3.60
C ALA A 30 -9.12 0.96 3.48
N GLN A 31 -9.10 0.45 2.25
CA GLN A 31 -8.56 -0.88 1.97
C GLN A 31 -7.03 -0.86 2.08
N PHE A 32 -6.46 -1.96 2.57
CA PHE A 32 -5.03 -2.22 2.59
C PHE A 32 -4.69 -3.27 1.52
N VAL A 33 -3.69 -3.00 0.68
CA VAL A 33 -3.22 -3.90 -0.39
C VAL A 33 -1.72 -4.06 -0.28
N GLU A 34 -1.26 -5.30 -0.17
CA GLU A 34 0.16 -5.64 -0.19
C GLU A 34 0.62 -5.92 -1.63
N ILE A 35 1.81 -5.44 -1.97
CA ILE A 35 2.48 -5.64 -3.24
C ILE A 35 3.59 -6.68 -3.02
N PRO A 36 3.44 -7.91 -3.53
CA PRO A 36 4.45 -8.95 -3.37
C PRO A 36 5.70 -8.64 -4.19
N GLY A 37 6.89 -8.98 -3.67
CA GLY A 37 8.16 -8.71 -4.34
C GLY A 37 8.58 -7.24 -4.28
N ALA A 38 8.08 -6.46 -3.31
CA ALA A 38 8.36 -5.04 -3.18
C ALA A 38 8.67 -4.65 -1.72
N GLY A 39 9.72 -3.86 -1.53
CA GLY A 39 10.01 -3.16 -0.28
C GLY A 39 9.38 -1.77 -0.23
N HIS A 40 9.99 -0.85 0.52
CA HIS A 40 9.47 0.50 0.80
C HIS A 40 9.03 1.27 -0.45
N LEU A 41 9.87 1.28 -1.47
CA LEU A 41 9.60 1.99 -2.73
C LEU A 41 8.87 1.10 -3.73
N SER A 42 7.69 0.59 -3.33
CA SER A 42 6.90 -0.37 -4.11
C SER A 42 6.51 0.14 -5.50
N MET A 43 6.30 1.46 -5.63
CA MET A 43 6.02 2.13 -6.90
C MET A 43 7.20 2.09 -7.89
N LEU A 44 8.44 1.91 -7.40
CA LEU A 44 9.63 1.75 -8.24
C LEU A 44 9.96 0.29 -8.48
N ALA A 45 9.81 -0.56 -7.45
CA ALA A 45 10.15 -1.97 -7.53
C ALA A 45 9.16 -2.80 -8.36
N ARG A 46 7.86 -2.51 -8.22
CA ARG A 46 6.76 -3.25 -8.87
C ARG A 46 5.70 -2.29 -9.45
N PRO A 47 6.07 -1.34 -10.34
CA PRO A 47 5.18 -0.29 -10.83
C PRO A 47 3.89 -0.83 -11.46
N GLY A 48 3.96 -1.95 -12.19
CA GLY A 48 2.79 -2.57 -12.79
C GLY A 48 1.79 -3.11 -11.76
N LEU A 49 2.26 -3.69 -10.65
CA LEU A 49 1.36 -4.18 -9.58
C LEU A 49 0.71 -3.02 -8.82
N VAL A 50 1.47 -1.94 -8.58
CA VAL A 50 0.92 -0.71 -7.98
C VAL A 50 -0.13 -0.08 -8.89
N ALA A 51 0.14 0.02 -10.20
CA ALA A 51 -0.81 0.55 -11.17
C ALA A 51 -2.10 -0.28 -11.21
N SER A 52 -2.01 -1.61 -11.21
CA SER A 52 -3.17 -2.50 -11.15
C SER A 52 -3.95 -2.34 -9.83
N ALA A 53 -3.28 -2.06 -8.71
CA ALA A 53 -3.95 -1.87 -7.42
C ALA A 53 -4.77 -0.57 -7.34
N ILE A 54 -4.36 0.49 -8.05
CA ILE A 54 -5.05 1.79 -8.05
C ILE A 54 -6.01 1.99 -9.22
N ALA A 55 -6.07 1.04 -10.16
CA ALA A 55 -6.98 1.08 -11.29
C ALA A 55 -8.46 1.00 -10.83
N PRO A 56 -9.41 1.62 -11.55
CA PRO A 56 -10.83 1.60 -11.20
C PRO A 56 -11.48 0.21 -11.20
#